data_AF-A0A4Y2AL66-F1
#
_entry.id   AF-A0A4Y2AL66-F1
#
_cell.length_a   1.000
_cell.length_b   1.000
_cell.length_c   1.000
_cell.angle_alpha   90.00
_cell.angle_beta   90.00
_cell.angle_gamma   90.00
#
_symmetry.space_group_name_H-M   'P 1'
#
loop_
_entity.id
_entity.type
_entity.pdbx_description
1 polymer ?
#
loop_
_entity_poly.entity_id
_entity_poly.type
_entity_poly.pdbx_seq_one_letter_code
_entity_poly.pdbx_strand_id
1 'polypeptide(L)'
;MELSDVEMVLSMSLTELLADNLKSRIEEMMVCNGCIENQANQLGHECMTMNFESRHSLYGDFAILSMDIEMVARNFIERNGQMLNYINETFFNNLNMDLLVKNACDMYIASDIMPHRMF
;
A
#
# COMPACT_ATOMS: atom_id res chain seq x y z
N MET A 1 11.79 4.19 -26.25
CA MET A 1 10.67 4.26 -25.32
C MET A 1 10.34 5.73 -25.20
N GLU A 2 9.08 6.12 -25.38
CA GLU A 2 8.70 7.53 -25.24
C GLU A 2 8.84 7.92 -23.76
N LEU A 3 9.13 9.19 -23.48
CA LEU A 3 9.28 9.68 -22.10
C LEU A 3 8.03 9.37 -21.26
N SER A 4 6.85 9.55 -21.85
CA SER A 4 5.57 9.24 -21.21
C SER A 4 5.42 7.77 -20.82
N ASP A 5 5.97 6.84 -21.63
CA ASP A 5 5.92 5.41 -21.32
C ASP A 5 6.79 5.10 -20.11
N VAL A 6 7.98 5.74 -20.02
CA VAL A 6 8.88 5.58 -18.87
C VAL A 6 8.25 6.14 -17.60
N GLU A 7 7.68 7.35 -17.67
CA GLU A 7 7.01 7.98 -16.53
C GLU A 7 5.80 7.14 -16.05
N MET A 8 5.06 6.52 -16.98
CA MET A 8 3.97 5.60 -16.63
C MET A 8 4.49 4.36 -15.91
N VAL A 9 5.58 3.74 -16.39
CA VAL A 9 6.21 2.57 -15.74
C VAL A 9 6.71 2.93 -14.35
N LEU A 10 7.39 4.07 -14.20
CA LEU A 10 7.87 4.54 -12.91
C LEU A 10 6.71 4.83 -11.94
N SER A 11 5.64 5.47 -12.42
CA SER A 11 4.44 5.76 -11.61
C SER A 11 3.75 4.47 -11.14
N MET A 12 3.62 3.48 -12.02
CA MET A 12 3.06 2.17 -11.66
C MET A 12 3.94 1.44 -10.64
N SER A 13 5.26 1.44 -10.87
CA SER A 13 6.23 0.82 -9.97
C SER A 13 6.19 1.44 -8.56
N LEU A 14 5.99 2.77 -8.47
CA LEU A 14 5.78 3.47 -7.19
C LEU A 14 4.43 3.13 -6.57
N THR A 15 3.35 3.07 -7.37
CA THR A 15 1.99 2.71 -6.91
C THR A 15 1.98 1.33 -6.25
N GLU A 16 2.56 0.34 -6.91
CA GLU A 16 2.69 -1.03 -6.39
C GLU A 16 3.47 -1.06 -5.07
N LEU A 17 4.57 -0.32 -5.01
CA LEU A 17 5.40 -0.27 -3.81
C LEU A 17 4.65 0.36 -2.62
N LEU A 18 3.85 1.40 -2.88
CA LEU A 18 2.99 2.01 -1.87
C LEU A 18 1.88 1.04 -1.42
N ALA A 19 1.27 0.30 -2.34
CA ALA A 19 0.26 -0.71 -2.02
C ALA A 19 0.82 -1.83 -1.12
N ASP A 20 2.04 -2.31 -1.41
CA ASP A 20 2.72 -3.30 -0.59
C ASP A 20 3.07 -2.76 0.81
N ASN A 21 3.51 -1.51 0.91
CA ASN A 21 3.78 -0.87 2.19
C ASN A 21 2.50 -0.64 3.00
N LEU A 22 1.42 -0.18 2.37
CA LEU A 22 0.10 -0.06 2.98
C LEU A 22 -0.34 -1.40 3.57
N LYS A 23 -0.22 -2.48 2.79
CA LYS A 23 -0.53 -3.82 3.24
C LYS A 23 0.28 -4.21 4.48
N SER A 24 1.60 -4.09 4.42
CA SER A 24 2.49 -4.45 5.54
C SER A 24 2.14 -3.67 6.80
N ARG A 25 1.92 -2.36 6.68
CA ARG A 25 1.60 -1.50 7.83
C ARG A 25 0.22 -1.79 8.42
N ILE A 26 -0.79 -1.99 7.58
CA ILE A 26 -2.13 -2.38 8.04
C ILE A 26 -2.07 -3.75 8.74
N GLU A 27 -1.34 -4.72 8.18
CA GLU A 27 -1.18 -6.05 8.77
C GLU A 27 -0.43 -6.02 10.11
N GLU A 28 0.61 -5.20 10.24
CA GLU A 28 1.32 -4.95 11.51
C GLU A 28 0.38 -4.36 12.58
N MET A 29 -0.51 -3.45 12.20
CA MET A 29 -1.48 -2.83 13.10
C MET A 29 -2.61 -3.78 13.52
N MET A 30 -2.94 -4.75 12.66
CA MET A 30 -3.94 -5.77 12.96
C MET A 30 -3.47 -6.80 13.98
N VAL A 31 -2.18 -6.79 14.37
CA VAL A 31 -1.72 -7.44 15.59
C VAL A 31 -2.16 -6.61 16.80
N CYS A 32 -3.48 -6.51 16.98
CA CYS A 32 -4.10 -5.92 18.14
C CYS A 32 -3.74 -6.75 19.38
N ASN A 33 -3.36 -6.11 20.49
CA ASN A 33 -3.12 -6.80 21.76
C ASN A 33 -4.31 -7.69 22.15
N GLY A 34 -5.54 -7.28 21.83
CA GLY A 34 -6.74 -8.09 22.01
C GLY A 34 -6.78 -9.37 21.15
N CYS A 35 -6.19 -9.39 19.95
CA CYS A 35 -6.04 -10.60 19.13
C CYS A 35 -4.96 -11.55 19.67
N ILE A 36 -3.89 -11.01 20.28
CA ILE A 36 -2.85 -11.80 20.96
C ILE A 36 -3.39 -12.38 22.27
N GLU A 37 -4.02 -11.55 23.09
CA GLU A 37 -4.52 -11.91 24.42
C GLU A 37 -5.78 -12.78 24.36
N ASN A 38 -6.61 -12.61 23.33
CA ASN A 38 -7.88 -13.31 23.18
C ASN A 38 -7.95 -14.21 21.95
N GLN A 39 -6.87 -14.94 21.61
CA GLN A 39 -6.90 -15.97 20.55
C GLN A 39 -8.02 -17.02 20.70
N ALA A 40 -8.68 -17.09 21.86
CA ALA A 40 -9.83 -17.94 22.16
C ALA A 40 -11.19 -17.21 22.26
N ASN A 41 -11.26 -15.88 22.07
CA ASN A 41 -12.49 -15.09 22.10
C ASN A 41 -12.89 -14.62 20.70
N GLN A 42 -14.19 -14.59 20.44
CA GLN A 42 -14.82 -14.19 19.19
C GLN A 42 -14.38 -12.79 18.71
N LEU A 43 -14.11 -11.86 19.63
CA LEU A 43 -13.61 -10.50 19.34
C LEU A 43 -12.18 -10.48 18.76
N GLY A 44 -11.32 -11.43 19.13
CA GLY A 44 -9.98 -11.58 18.52
C GLY A 44 -10.04 -12.09 17.08
N HIS A 45 -11.10 -12.86 16.76
CA HIS A 45 -11.36 -13.34 15.40
C HIS A 45 -11.94 -12.25 14.49
N GLU A 46 -12.72 -11.30 15.04
CA GLU A 46 -13.36 -10.23 14.25
C GLU A 46 -12.34 -9.39 13.46
N CYS A 47 -11.18 -9.08 14.05
CA CYS A 47 -10.12 -8.33 13.36
C CYS A 47 -9.54 -9.09 12.17
N MET A 48 -9.37 -10.41 12.27
CA MET A 48 -8.89 -11.25 11.16
C MET A 48 -9.94 -11.47 10.06
N THR A 49 -11.23 -11.28 10.37
CA THR A 49 -12.33 -11.48 9.42
C THR A 49 -12.75 -10.25 8.63
N MET A 50 -12.21 -9.07 8.94
CA MET A 50 -12.48 -7.85 8.16
C MET A 50 -11.94 -7.97 6.74
N ASN A 51 -12.72 -7.52 5.75
CA ASN A 51 -12.25 -7.38 4.36
C ASN A 51 -11.24 -6.22 4.26
N PHE A 52 -10.51 -6.16 3.15
CA PHE A 52 -9.42 -5.18 3.00
C PHE A 52 -9.94 -3.74 2.97
N GLU A 53 -11.12 -3.50 2.40
CA GLU A 53 -11.76 -2.18 2.40
C GLU A 53 -12.02 -1.67 3.83
N SER A 54 -12.56 -2.53 4.72
CA SER A 54 -12.82 -2.17 6.11
C SER A 54 -11.52 -1.92 6.88
N ARG A 55 -10.48 -2.71 6.62
CA ARG A 55 -9.15 -2.51 7.22
C ARG A 55 -8.52 -1.19 6.77
N HIS A 56 -8.61 -0.88 5.48
CA HIS A 56 -8.16 0.39 4.93
C HIS A 56 -8.93 1.56 5.55
N SER A 57 -10.25 1.45 5.72
CA SER A 57 -11.06 2.48 6.36
C SER A 57 -10.63 2.77 7.82
N LEU A 58 -10.25 1.72 8.56
CA LEU A 58 -9.85 1.84 9.97
C LEU A 58 -8.39 2.26 10.17
N TYR A 59 -7.48 1.76 9.33
CA TYR A 59 -6.03 1.85 9.54
C TYR A 59 -5.28 2.55 8.41
N GLY A 60 -5.91 2.87 7.29
CA GLY A 60 -5.27 3.39 6.08
C GLY A 60 -4.49 4.68 6.32
N ASP A 61 -5.11 5.68 6.95
CA ASP A 61 -4.45 6.94 7.27
C ASP A 61 -3.22 6.73 8.17
N PHE A 62 -3.35 5.86 9.19
CA PHE A 62 -2.23 5.56 10.07
C PHE A 62 -1.13 4.77 9.36
N ALA A 63 -1.48 3.86 8.45
CA ALA A 63 -0.53 3.13 7.61
C ALA A 63 0.26 4.06 6.68
N ILE A 64 -0.38 5.08 6.11
CA ILE A 64 0.27 6.12 5.31
C ILE A 64 1.22 6.94 6.18
N LEU A 65 0.76 7.41 7.35
CA LEU A 65 1.56 8.25 8.24
C LEU A 65 2.72 7.51 8.92
N SER A 66 2.63 6.20 9.06
CA SER A 66 3.67 5.33 9.66
C SER A 66 4.58 4.68 8.62
N MET A 67 4.45 5.06 7.35
CA MET A 67 5.25 4.50 6.27
C MET A 67 6.72 4.88 6.43
N ASP A 68 7.61 3.91 6.23
CA ASP A 68 9.06 4.18 6.22
C ASP A 68 9.44 4.74 4.84
N ILE A 69 9.46 6.08 4.75
CA ILE A 69 9.72 6.81 3.51
C ILE A 69 11.13 6.52 2.98
N GLU A 70 12.12 6.32 3.86
CA GLU A 70 13.49 6.00 3.44
C GLU A 70 13.55 4.62 2.79
N MET A 71 12.87 3.63 3.39
CA MET A 71 12.76 2.29 2.82
C MET A 71 12.01 2.31 1.48
N VAL A 72 10.91 3.06 1.38
CA VAL A 72 10.14 3.23 0.15
C VAL A 72 11.00 3.82 -0.97
N ALA A 73 11.72 4.91 -0.68
CA ALA A 73 12.59 5.56 -1.65
C ALA A 73 13.72 4.62 -2.11
N ARG A 74 14.36 3.89 -1.18
CA ARG A 74 15.41 2.93 -1.51
C ARG A 74 14.88 1.82 -2.43
N ASN A 75 13.77 1.19 -2.05
CA ASN A 75 13.21 0.09 -2.83
C ASN A 75 12.76 0.57 -4.21
N PHE A 76 12.23 1.79 -4.32
CA PHE A 76 11.87 2.40 -5.60
C PHE A 76 13.10 2.57 -6.52
N ILE A 77 14.21 3.09 -5.99
CA ILE A 77 15.46 3.25 -6.75
C ILE A 77 16.05 1.90 -7.17
N GLU A 78 16.08 0.92 -6.26
CA GLU A 78 16.59 -0.42 -6.54
C GLU A 78 15.75 -1.13 -7.63
N ARG A 79 14.41 -1.07 -7.51
CA ARG A 79 13.48 -1.68 -8.46
C ARG A 79 13.56 -1.06 -9.86
N ASN A 80 13.90 0.22 -9.94
CA ASN A 80 13.93 0.98 -11.18
C ASN A 80 15.35 1.38 -11.62
N GLY A 81 16.38 0.63 -11.18
CA GLY A 81 17.79 0.94 -11.43
C GLY A 81 18.16 1.12 -12.92
N GLN A 82 17.41 0.50 -13.84
CA GLN A 82 17.61 0.63 -15.29
C GLN A 82 17.10 1.97 -15.86
N MET A 83 16.28 2.70 -15.09
CA MET A 83 15.61 3.94 -15.50
C MET A 83 15.98 5.12 -14.60
N LEU A 84 17.08 5.04 -13.85
CA LEU A 84 17.49 6.10 -12.90
C LEU A 84 17.59 7.49 -13.51
N ASN A 85 18.02 7.59 -14.77
CA ASN A 85 18.13 8.88 -15.46
C ASN A 85 16.78 9.62 -15.62
N TYR A 86 15.67 8.89 -15.49
CA TYR A 86 14.31 9.43 -15.56
C TYR A 86 13.72 9.75 -14.18
N ILE A 87 14.35 9.30 -13.09
CA ILE A 87 13.92 9.61 -11.72
C ILE A 87 14.58 10.94 -11.32
N ASN A 88 13.91 12.02 -11.68
CA ASN A 88 14.40 13.39 -11.46
C ASN A 88 13.26 14.30 -10.98
N GLU A 89 13.60 15.55 -10.67
CA GLU A 89 12.67 16.55 -10.17
C GLU A 89 11.46 16.75 -11.09
N THR A 90 11.65 16.72 -12.42
CA THR A 90 10.56 16.85 -13.40
C THR A 90 9.56 15.70 -13.27
N PHE A 91 10.05 14.46 -13.18
CA PHE A 91 9.19 13.30 -12.95
C PHE A 91 8.38 13.46 -11.67
N PHE A 92 9.02 13.83 -10.55
CA PHE A 92 8.32 14.02 -9.29
C PHE A 92 7.30 15.16 -9.33
N ASN A 93 7.59 16.26 -10.01
CA ASN A 93 6.66 17.38 -10.17
C ASN A 93 5.46 17.04 -11.07
N ASN A 94 5.61 16.08 -11.97
CA ASN A 94 4.54 15.59 -12.84
C ASN A 94 3.64 14.54 -12.16
N LEU A 95 4.04 14.01 -10.99
CA LEU A 95 3.24 13.04 -10.27
C LEU A 95 1.96 13.68 -9.73
N ASN A 96 0.83 13.09 -10.07
CA ASN A 96 -0.42 13.36 -9.36
C ASN A 96 -0.44 12.50 -8.09
N MET A 97 -0.02 13.10 -6.97
CA MET A 97 0.08 12.41 -5.69
C MET A 97 -1.26 11.87 -5.19
N ASP A 98 -2.36 12.60 -5.39
CA ASP A 98 -3.70 12.16 -4.99
C ASP A 98 -4.11 10.89 -5.75
N LEU A 99 -3.84 10.86 -7.06
CA LEU A 99 -4.12 9.69 -7.90
C LEU A 99 -3.21 8.51 -7.55
N LEU A 100 -1.94 8.77 -7.25
CA LEU A 100 -0.97 7.76 -6.87
C LEU A 100 -1.39 7.03 -5.58
N VAL A 101 -1.74 7.79 -4.54
CA VAL A 101 -2.22 7.24 -3.27
C VAL A 101 -3.52 6.48 -3.48
N LYS A 102 -4.48 7.07 -4.21
CA LYS A 102 -5.75 6.39 -4.52
C LYS A 102 -5.52 5.05 -5.22
N ASN A 103 -4.68 5.01 -6.25
CA ASN A 103 -4.40 3.79 -6.98
C ASN A 103 -3.73 2.73 -6.08
N ALA A 104 -2.84 3.15 -5.18
CA ALA A 104 -2.21 2.22 -4.23
C ALA A 104 -3.25 1.60 -3.27
N CYS A 105 -4.19 2.42 -2.75
CA CYS A 105 -5.30 1.95 -1.93
C CYS A 105 -6.24 1.01 -2.71
N ASP A 106 -6.59 1.37 -3.95
CA ASP A 106 -7.44 0.54 -4.82
C ASP A 106 -6.76 -0.82 -5.11
N MET A 107 -5.45 -0.83 -5.37
CA MET A 107 -4.66 -2.06 -5.56
C MET A 107 -4.62 -2.92 -4.29
N TYR A 108 -4.46 -2.30 -3.12
CA TYR A 108 -4.55 -3.01 -1.85
C TYR A 108 -5.93 -3.68 -1.69
N ILE A 109 -7.02 -2.92 -1.86
CA ILE A 109 -8.39 -3.43 -1.71
C ILE A 109 -8.69 -4.53 -2.74
N ALA A 110 -8.27 -4.35 -4.00
CA ALA A 110 -8.46 -5.34 -5.06
C ALA A 110 -7.67 -6.64 -4.84
N SER A 111 -6.65 -6.62 -3.98
CA SER A 111 -5.87 -7.80 -3.59
C SER A 111 -6.58 -8.67 -2.54
N ASP A 112 -7.80 -8.31 -2.15
CA ASP A 112 -8.58 -9.09 -1.20
C ASP A 112 -8.98 -10.45 -1.79
N ILE A 113 -8.37 -11.51 -1.24
CA ILE A 113 -8.68 -12.90 -1.57
C ILE A 113 -9.85 -13.44 -0.75
N MET A 114 -10.39 -12.67 0.22
CA MET A 114 -11.61 -13.08 0.91
C MET A 114 -12.78 -13.02 -0.08
N PRO A 115 -13.49 -14.14 -0.31
CA PRO A 115 -14.74 -14.06 -1.03
C PRO A 115 -15.65 -13.13 -0.22
N HIS A 116 -16.19 -12.09 -0.87
CA HIS A 116 -17.29 -11.32 -0.31
C HIS A 116 -18.37 -12.31 0.10
N ARG A 117 -18.39 -12.73 1.37
CA ARG A 117 -19.46 -13.60 1.86
C ARG A 117 -20.69 -12.71 1.87
N MET A 118 -21.51 -12.90 0.83
CA MET A 118 -22.93 -12.65 0.84
C MET A 118 -23.46 -13.15 2.19
N PHE A 119 -23.85 -12.21 3.04
CA PHE A 119 -24.75 -12.50 4.15
C PHE A 119 -26.10 -12.98 3.60
#